data_AF-A0A4R3K427-F1
#
_entry.id   AF-A0A4R3K427-F1
#
_cell.length_a   1.000
_cell.length_b   1.000
_cell.length_c   1.000
_cell.angle_alpha   90.00
_cell.angle_beta   90.00
_cell.angle_gamma   90.00
#
_symmetry.space_group_name_H-M   'P 1'
#
loop_
_entity.id
_entity.type
_entity.pdbx_description
1 polymer ?
#
loop_
_entity_poly.entity_id
_entity_poly.type
_entity_poly.pdbx_seq_one_letter_code
_entity_poly.pdbx_strand_id
1 'polypeptide(L)'
;GIEVYYIGTLEAEGVTTVKVSDAEEGHHKMEELLKSKEVDGAVTMHYPFPIGVSTVGRVVTPAKGKEMYLATTTGTSSADRVEGMVKNAVYGIIAAKTCGNPNPTVGILNVDGARQTEIALKKLKENGYDISFAESNRADGGCVMRGNDILQGTPDVMVCDPLTGNLLVKLLSSYTTGRSYEASGYGYGPGIGEGCEQLVMIISRASGAPLITGAIRYAAQLVRGKVFAVSAKEFEAAGNAGFKEILAERKAAEKPAPEEEVTAPPKEVVTEQIPGIEIMDLEDGVKALWKEGIYADSGMGCTGPVILVSDVNMEKAKDILKKAGYIN
;
A
#
# COMPACT_ATOMS: atom_id res chain seq x y z
N GLY A 1 29.30 -8.47 -10.17
CA GLY A 1 28.70 -7.27 -10.78
C GLY A 1 27.22 -7.51 -10.99
N ILE A 2 26.54 -6.65 -11.76
CA ILE A 2 25.22 -6.95 -12.33
C ILE A 2 25.46 -7.16 -13.82
N GLU A 3 25.07 -8.31 -14.36
CA GLU A 3 25.08 -8.57 -15.79
C GLU A 3 23.73 -8.17 -16.38
N VAL A 4 23.74 -7.41 -17.48
CA VAL A 4 22.52 -6.83 -18.06
C VAL A 4 22.35 -7.32 -19.49
N TYR A 5 21.18 -7.90 -19.73
CA TYR A 5 20.74 -8.33 -21.05
C TYR A 5 19.74 -7.29 -21.57
N TYR A 6 19.99 -6.76 -22.75
CA TYR A 6 19.03 -5.93 -23.47
C TYR A 6 18.23 -6.79 -24.44
N ILE A 7 16.91 -6.84 -24.28
CA ILE A 7 16.01 -7.54 -25.21
C ILE A 7 15.40 -6.47 -26.12
N GLY A 8 15.75 -6.49 -27.41
CA GLY A 8 15.26 -5.50 -28.36
C GLY A 8 15.95 -5.54 -29.71
N THR A 9 15.77 -4.45 -30.47
CA THR A 9 16.24 -4.33 -31.86
C THR A 9 17.57 -3.59 -31.99
N LEU A 10 18.01 -2.87 -30.95
CA LEU A 10 19.23 -2.08 -30.92
C LEU A 10 20.42 -2.84 -30.34
N GLU A 11 21.63 -2.41 -30.68
CA GLU A 11 22.88 -2.95 -30.13
C GLU A 11 23.75 -1.80 -29.62
N ALA A 12 24.45 -2.05 -28.51
CA ALA A 12 25.42 -1.14 -27.94
C ALA A 12 26.62 -1.94 -27.38
N GLU A 13 27.81 -1.38 -27.49
CA GLU A 13 29.02 -2.01 -26.96
C GLU A 13 28.95 -2.14 -25.43
N GLY A 14 29.31 -3.31 -24.90
CA GLY A 14 29.30 -3.59 -23.46
C GLY A 14 27.94 -4.03 -22.88
N VAL A 15 26.91 -4.21 -23.71
CA VAL A 15 25.61 -4.77 -23.30
C VAL A 15 25.31 -6.02 -24.12
N THR A 16 24.95 -7.12 -23.46
CA THR A 16 24.54 -8.34 -24.15
C THR A 16 23.15 -8.14 -24.75
N THR A 17 23.03 -8.16 -26.08
CA THR A 17 21.74 -8.01 -26.76
C THR A 17 21.13 -9.37 -27.11
N VAL A 18 19.89 -9.59 -26.68
CA VAL A 18 19.01 -10.64 -27.18
C VAL A 18 18.11 -10.03 -28.25
N LYS A 19 18.42 -10.29 -29.52
CA LYS A 19 17.70 -9.72 -30.65
C LYS A 19 16.29 -10.29 -30.76
N VAL A 20 15.32 -9.40 -30.89
CA VAL A 20 13.91 -9.69 -31.18
C VAL A 20 13.41 -8.70 -32.24
N SER A 21 12.36 -9.07 -32.96
CA SER A 21 11.80 -8.26 -34.04
C SER A 21 10.86 -7.15 -33.55
N ASP A 22 10.16 -7.38 -32.44
CA ASP A 22 9.22 -6.42 -31.87
C ASP A 22 9.03 -6.59 -30.34
N ALA A 23 8.12 -5.81 -29.76
CA ALA A 23 7.84 -5.80 -28.33
C ALA A 23 7.11 -7.05 -27.83
N GLU A 24 6.32 -7.71 -28.68
CA GLU A 24 5.59 -8.93 -28.33
C GLU A 24 6.57 -10.11 -28.22
N GLU A 25 7.42 -10.28 -29.24
CA GLU A 25 8.51 -11.25 -29.20
C GLU A 25 9.47 -10.96 -28.03
N GLY A 26 9.75 -9.68 -27.76
CA GLY A 26 10.54 -9.27 -26.59
C GLY A 26 9.93 -9.73 -25.26
N HIS A 27 8.61 -9.64 -25.11
CA HIS A 27 7.91 -10.10 -23.90
C HIS A 27 7.99 -11.62 -23.75
N HIS A 28 7.72 -12.38 -24.82
CA HIS A 28 7.84 -13.83 -24.81
C HIS A 28 9.27 -14.28 -24.48
N LYS A 29 10.27 -13.61 -25.07
CA LYS A 29 11.67 -13.93 -24.82
C LYS A 29 12.09 -13.62 -23.39
N MET A 30 11.62 -12.51 -22.82
CA MET A 30 11.83 -12.18 -21.41
C MET A 30 11.28 -13.29 -20.50
N GLU A 31 10.06 -13.78 -20.74
CA GLU A 31 9.49 -14.87 -19.95
C GLU A 31 10.25 -16.19 -20.10
N GLU A 32 10.68 -16.52 -21.32
CA GLU A 32 11.50 -17.71 -21.60
C GLU A 32 12.77 -17.68 -20.76
N LEU A 33 13.52 -16.58 -20.78
CA LEU A 33 14.78 -16.41 -20.04
C LEU A 33 14.57 -16.47 -18.52
N LEU A 34 13.46 -15.92 -18.02
CA LEU A 34 13.09 -16.03 -16.61
C LEU A 34 12.75 -17.47 -16.22
N LYS A 35 12.00 -18.20 -17.06
CA LYS A 35 11.62 -19.61 -16.83
C LYS A 35 12.83 -20.54 -16.91
N SER A 36 13.75 -20.30 -17.84
CA SER A 36 15.00 -21.07 -17.99
C SER A 36 16.05 -20.73 -16.92
N LYS A 37 15.84 -19.65 -16.15
CA LYS A 37 16.79 -19.09 -15.17
C LYS A 37 18.11 -18.63 -15.80
N GLU A 38 18.07 -18.26 -17.08
CA GLU A 38 19.19 -17.57 -17.73
C GLU A 38 19.32 -16.12 -17.22
N VAL A 39 18.21 -15.53 -16.75
CA VAL A 39 18.21 -14.24 -16.04
C VAL A 39 17.47 -14.36 -14.70
N ASP A 40 17.98 -13.67 -13.68
CA ASP A 40 17.42 -13.72 -12.32
C ASP A 40 16.21 -12.78 -12.11
N GLY A 41 16.01 -11.83 -13.02
CA GLY A 41 14.93 -10.86 -12.95
C GLY A 41 14.87 -9.99 -14.20
N ALA A 42 13.73 -9.34 -14.42
CA ALA A 42 13.48 -8.49 -15.58
C ALA A 42 13.01 -7.10 -15.18
N VAL A 43 13.34 -6.10 -15.99
CA VAL A 43 12.82 -4.74 -15.87
C VAL A 43 12.05 -4.42 -17.15
N THR A 44 10.76 -4.13 -17.04
CA THR A 44 9.88 -3.90 -18.19
C THR A 44 8.90 -2.75 -17.95
N MET A 45 8.36 -2.20 -19.03
CA MET A 45 7.39 -1.10 -18.98
C MET A 45 5.97 -1.58 -18.69
N HIS A 46 5.67 -2.84 -19.03
CA HIS A 46 4.36 -3.43 -18.85
C HIS A 46 4.48 -4.93 -18.61
N TYR A 47 3.75 -5.43 -17.62
CA TYR A 47 3.60 -6.85 -17.35
C TYR A 47 2.21 -7.09 -16.72
N PRO A 48 1.42 -8.03 -17.26
CA PRO A 48 0.11 -8.36 -16.71
C PRO A 48 0.26 -9.30 -15.51
N PHE A 49 0.34 -8.74 -14.31
CA PHE A 49 0.35 -9.55 -13.09
C PHE A 49 -1.01 -10.19 -12.82
N PRO A 50 -1.07 -11.44 -12.32
CA PRO A 50 -2.31 -12.06 -11.87
C PRO A 50 -2.84 -11.37 -10.61
N ILE A 51 -4.14 -11.53 -10.34
CA ILE A 51 -4.74 -11.08 -9.08
C ILE A 51 -4.06 -11.79 -7.91
N GLY A 52 -3.76 -11.04 -6.86
CA GLY A 52 -2.92 -11.48 -5.74
C GLY A 52 -1.50 -10.94 -5.84
N VAL A 53 -1.08 -10.44 -6.99
CA VAL A 53 0.25 -9.85 -7.18
C VAL A 53 0.14 -8.35 -7.41
N SER A 54 0.92 -7.60 -6.65
CA SER A 54 1.05 -6.14 -6.79
C SER A 54 2.49 -5.70 -6.62
N THR A 55 2.80 -4.55 -7.19
CA THR A 55 4.16 -4.02 -7.22
C THR A 55 4.48 -3.17 -6.00
N VAL A 56 5.69 -3.31 -5.47
CA VAL A 56 6.18 -2.51 -4.34
C VAL A 56 7.27 -1.54 -4.79
N GLY A 57 6.85 -0.33 -5.15
CA GLY A 57 7.76 0.72 -5.61
C GLY A 57 8.68 1.22 -4.50
N ARG A 58 9.79 1.84 -4.87
CA ARG A 58 10.73 2.47 -3.92
C ARG A 58 11.10 3.85 -4.42
N VAL A 59 10.78 4.85 -3.61
CA VAL A 59 10.91 6.27 -3.91
C VAL A 59 11.93 6.93 -2.99
N VAL A 60 12.44 8.09 -3.40
CA VAL A 60 13.27 8.97 -2.56
C VAL A 60 12.41 10.13 -2.09
N THR A 61 12.31 10.34 -0.78
CA THR A 61 11.46 11.36 -0.20
C THR A 61 12.09 12.75 -0.32
N PRO A 62 11.31 13.79 -0.66
CA PRO A 62 11.86 15.09 -1.01
C PRO A 62 12.44 15.85 0.19
N ALA A 63 11.88 15.70 1.39
CA ALA A 63 12.31 16.51 2.54
C ALA A 63 13.60 15.99 3.20
N LYS A 64 13.83 14.67 3.19
CA LYS A 64 14.96 14.04 3.89
C LYS A 64 15.87 13.18 3.00
N GLY A 65 15.54 13.04 1.71
CA GLY A 65 16.28 12.18 0.79
C GLY A 65 16.25 10.70 1.21
N LYS A 66 15.28 10.30 2.04
CA LYS A 66 15.18 8.93 2.54
C LYS A 66 14.51 8.05 1.50
N GLU A 67 14.91 6.79 1.46
CA GLU A 67 14.21 5.80 0.64
C GLU A 67 12.99 5.28 1.39
N MET A 68 11.87 5.14 0.69
CA MET A 68 10.61 4.65 1.25
C MET A 68 9.97 3.71 0.24
N TYR A 69 9.43 2.59 0.72
CA TYR A 69 8.67 1.64 -0.07
C TYR A 69 7.21 2.08 -0.14
N LEU A 70 6.65 2.09 -1.36
CA LEU A 70 5.23 2.30 -1.60
C LEU A 70 4.57 0.94 -1.84
N ALA A 71 3.77 0.49 -0.88
CA ALA A 71 3.07 -0.78 -0.94
C ALA A 71 1.56 -0.51 -1.10
N THR A 72 1.03 -0.36 -2.32
CA THR A 72 1.60 -0.78 -3.62
C THR A 72 1.44 0.28 -4.70
N THR A 73 2.11 0.12 -5.85
CA THR A 73 2.13 1.13 -6.94
C THR A 73 1.38 0.75 -8.23
N THR A 74 1.15 -0.54 -8.46
CA THR A 74 0.33 -1.08 -9.56
C THR A 74 0.07 -2.58 -9.29
N GLY A 75 -0.83 -3.20 -10.04
CA GLY A 75 -1.32 -4.56 -9.79
C GLY A 75 -2.57 -4.58 -8.91
N THR A 76 -3.01 -5.78 -8.53
CA THR A 76 -4.25 -5.97 -7.76
C THR A 76 -4.07 -7.12 -6.77
N SER A 77 -3.89 -6.80 -5.49
CA SER A 77 -3.67 -7.80 -4.42
C SER A 77 -4.96 -8.50 -3.98
N SER A 78 -6.09 -7.79 -4.07
CA SER A 78 -7.45 -8.34 -3.92
C SER A 78 -8.44 -7.44 -4.66
N ALA A 79 -9.62 -7.99 -4.97
CA ALA A 79 -10.77 -7.21 -5.42
C ALA A 79 -11.37 -6.35 -4.29
N ASP A 80 -11.14 -6.74 -3.03
CA ASP A 80 -11.48 -5.94 -1.86
C ASP A 80 -10.32 -4.99 -1.50
N ARG A 81 -10.63 -3.71 -1.24
CA ARG A 81 -9.60 -2.67 -1.06
C ARG A 81 -8.77 -2.91 0.19
N VAL A 82 -9.41 -3.18 1.32
CA VAL A 82 -8.70 -3.30 2.61
C VAL A 82 -7.98 -4.63 2.72
N GLU A 83 -8.57 -5.72 2.24
CA GLU A 83 -7.85 -7.00 2.06
C GLU A 83 -6.61 -6.77 1.20
N GLY A 84 -6.76 -5.99 0.12
CA GLY A 84 -5.65 -5.54 -0.72
C GLY A 84 -4.60 -4.78 0.08
N MET A 85 -4.97 -3.78 0.88
CA MET A 85 -4.04 -2.99 1.69
C MET A 85 -3.35 -3.80 2.79
N VAL A 86 -4.06 -4.73 3.43
CA VAL A 86 -3.48 -5.66 4.42
C VAL A 86 -2.44 -6.58 3.77
N LYS A 87 -2.74 -7.13 2.58
CA LYS A 87 -1.75 -7.87 1.77
C LYS A 87 -0.56 -6.99 1.38
N ASN A 88 -0.83 -5.76 0.94
CA ASN A 88 0.21 -4.81 0.55
C ASN A 88 1.20 -4.55 1.70
N ALA A 89 0.75 -4.47 2.95
CA ALA A 89 1.64 -4.33 4.09
C ALA A 89 2.67 -5.47 4.18
N VAL A 90 2.22 -6.72 4.02
CA VAL A 90 3.11 -7.89 3.97
C VAL A 90 4.05 -7.80 2.77
N TYR A 91 3.58 -7.36 1.60
CA TYR A 91 4.41 -7.25 0.39
C TYR A 91 5.51 -6.21 0.57
N GLY A 92 5.19 -5.07 1.19
CA GLY A 92 6.14 -4.03 1.54
C GLY A 92 7.19 -4.50 2.54
N ILE A 93 6.78 -5.24 3.58
CA ILE A 93 7.69 -5.87 4.55
C ILE A 93 8.65 -6.83 3.84
N ILE A 94 8.15 -7.70 2.95
CA ILE A 94 8.96 -8.64 2.17
C ILE A 94 10.03 -7.88 1.37
N ALA A 95 9.63 -6.84 0.63
CA ALA A 95 10.55 -6.03 -0.15
C ALA A 95 11.65 -5.38 0.72
N ALA A 96 11.27 -4.75 1.82
CA ALA A 96 12.20 -4.06 2.71
C ALA A 96 13.17 -5.04 3.42
N LYS A 97 12.66 -6.16 3.94
CA LYS A 97 13.47 -7.24 4.55
C LYS A 97 14.47 -7.83 3.56
N THR A 98 14.01 -8.12 2.35
CA THR A 98 14.89 -8.65 1.29
C THR A 98 16.02 -7.68 0.94
N CYS A 99 15.73 -6.37 0.97
CA CYS A 99 16.72 -5.33 0.70
C CYS A 99 17.58 -4.92 1.90
N GLY A 100 17.56 -5.68 3.00
CA GLY A 100 18.49 -5.52 4.12
C GLY A 100 17.96 -4.68 5.29
N ASN A 101 16.67 -4.34 5.32
CA ASN A 101 16.04 -3.78 6.53
C ASN A 101 15.26 -4.90 7.26
N PRO A 102 15.85 -5.57 8.27
CA PRO A 102 15.23 -6.73 8.91
C PRO A 102 13.94 -6.40 9.68
N ASN A 103 13.81 -5.16 10.18
CA ASN A 103 12.67 -4.73 11.00
C ASN A 103 12.09 -3.43 10.42
N PRO A 104 11.49 -3.48 9.22
CA PRO A 104 10.98 -2.28 8.56
C PRO A 104 9.78 -1.73 9.31
N THR A 105 9.74 -0.40 9.45
CA THR A 105 8.60 0.30 10.03
C THR A 105 7.48 0.49 9.00
N VAL A 106 6.24 0.24 9.41
CA VAL A 106 5.05 0.27 8.56
C VAL A 106 4.14 1.44 8.95
N GLY A 107 3.75 2.24 7.97
CA GLY A 107 2.69 3.24 8.08
C GLY A 107 1.61 3.00 7.04
N ILE A 108 0.39 3.46 7.31
CA ILE A 108 -0.78 3.30 6.45
C ILE A 108 -1.20 4.68 5.98
N LEU A 109 -1.18 4.94 4.68
CA LEU A 109 -1.64 6.21 4.17
C LEU A 109 -3.13 6.41 4.46
N ASN A 110 -3.51 7.60 4.91
CA ASN A 110 -4.88 7.99 5.21
C ASN A 110 -5.71 8.14 3.92
N VAL A 111 -6.11 7.00 3.35
CA VAL A 111 -7.07 6.82 2.26
C VAL A 111 -8.22 5.92 2.74
N ASP A 112 -9.34 5.85 2.02
CA ASP A 112 -10.48 5.04 2.47
C ASP A 112 -10.06 3.59 2.72
N GLY A 113 -10.46 3.06 3.88
CA GLY A 113 -10.06 1.73 4.32
C GLY A 113 -8.83 1.69 5.22
N ALA A 114 -8.19 2.84 5.51
CA ALA A 114 -6.96 2.91 6.29
C ALA A 114 -7.15 2.42 7.73
N ARG A 115 -8.27 2.76 8.39
CA ARG A 115 -8.54 2.32 9.77
C ARG A 115 -8.87 0.84 9.84
N GLN A 116 -9.66 0.31 8.91
CA GLN A 116 -9.94 -1.12 8.85
C GLN A 116 -8.65 -1.91 8.57
N THR A 117 -7.76 -1.37 7.73
CA THR A 117 -6.41 -1.91 7.52
C THR A 117 -5.59 -1.88 8.81
N GLU A 118 -5.60 -0.76 9.54
CA GLU A 118 -4.92 -0.62 10.83
C GLU A 118 -5.39 -1.66 11.84
N ILE A 119 -6.70 -1.83 12.00
CA ILE A 119 -7.30 -2.81 12.92
C ILE A 119 -6.88 -4.23 12.54
N ALA A 120 -6.97 -4.59 11.26
CA ALA A 120 -6.58 -5.92 10.79
C ALA A 120 -5.08 -6.20 11.01
N LEU A 121 -4.20 -5.22 10.74
CA LEU A 121 -2.75 -5.37 10.94
C LEU A 121 -2.38 -5.40 12.43
N LYS A 122 -3.08 -4.66 13.30
CA LYS A 122 -2.91 -4.74 14.76
C LYS A 122 -3.31 -6.11 15.28
N LYS A 123 -4.46 -6.64 14.85
CA LYS A 123 -4.89 -8.00 15.18
C LYS A 123 -3.89 -9.06 14.70
N LEU A 124 -3.36 -8.91 13.48
CA LEU A 124 -2.33 -9.80 12.95
C LEU A 124 -1.04 -9.75 13.81
N LYS A 125 -0.66 -8.56 14.27
CA LYS A 125 0.47 -8.38 15.20
C LYS A 125 0.21 -9.04 16.56
N GLU A 126 -0.97 -8.84 17.15
CA GLU A 126 -1.37 -9.46 18.42
C GLU A 126 -1.36 -10.99 18.33
N ASN A 127 -1.69 -11.54 17.16
CA ASN A 127 -1.63 -12.97 16.88
C ASN A 127 -0.20 -13.49 16.61
N GLY A 128 0.83 -12.65 16.69
CA GLY A 128 2.24 -13.06 16.68
C GLY A 128 3.02 -12.78 15.40
N TYR A 129 2.44 -12.08 14.41
CA TYR A 129 3.20 -11.62 13.25
C TYR A 129 4.01 -10.35 13.58
N ASP A 130 5.30 -10.34 13.27
CA ASP A 130 6.18 -9.23 13.64
C ASP A 130 6.00 -8.02 12.71
N ILE A 131 5.24 -7.02 13.20
CA ILE A 131 5.07 -5.71 12.56
C ILE A 131 5.56 -4.61 13.50
N SER A 132 6.51 -3.82 13.01
CA SER A 132 6.90 -2.56 13.63
C SER A 132 6.10 -1.42 13.00
N PHE A 133 5.18 -0.80 13.74
CA PHE A 133 4.43 0.35 13.25
C PHE A 133 5.27 1.61 13.40
N ALA A 134 5.36 2.42 12.34
CA ALA A 134 5.93 3.76 12.45
C ALA A 134 4.94 4.69 13.15
N GLU A 135 5.47 5.74 13.77
CA GLU A 135 4.67 6.74 14.46
C GLU A 135 4.74 8.08 13.71
N SER A 136 3.57 8.66 13.42
CA SER A 136 3.51 9.97 12.78
C SER A 136 4.09 11.04 13.71
N ASN A 137 4.83 12.01 13.14
CA ASN A 137 5.39 13.14 13.89
C ASN A 137 4.32 14.18 14.33
N ARG A 138 3.04 13.87 14.18
CA ARG A 138 1.92 14.73 14.55
C ARG A 138 1.58 14.54 16.03
N ALA A 139 0.87 15.51 16.60
CA ALA A 139 0.46 15.47 18.01
C ALA A 139 -0.48 14.30 18.36
N ASP A 140 -1.27 13.82 17.38
CA ASP A 140 -2.14 12.65 17.52
C ASP A 140 -1.43 11.30 17.29
N GLY A 141 -0.18 11.32 16.81
CA GLY A 141 0.65 10.14 16.60
C GLY A 141 0.00 9.06 15.74
N GLY A 142 0.38 7.81 16.01
CA GLY A 142 -0.20 6.62 15.39
C GLY A 142 0.38 6.25 14.03
N CYS A 143 -0.06 5.12 13.49
CA CYS A 143 0.47 4.54 12.26
C CYS A 143 -0.30 4.92 11.00
N VAL A 144 -1.36 5.71 11.12
CA VAL A 144 -2.09 6.29 9.99
C VAL A 144 -1.44 7.62 9.61
N MET A 145 -0.95 7.68 8.38
CA MET A 145 0.01 8.66 7.87
C MET A 145 -0.65 9.62 6.89
N ARG A 146 -0.10 10.83 6.78
CA ARG A 146 -0.59 11.86 5.85
C ARG A 146 0.47 12.31 4.85
N GLY A 147 0.11 13.29 4.03
CA GLY A 147 1.01 13.86 3.03
C GLY A 147 2.36 14.31 3.61
N ASN A 148 2.39 14.93 4.80
CA ASN A 148 3.63 15.32 5.46
C ASN A 148 4.54 14.12 5.79
N ASP A 149 3.97 12.98 6.15
CA ASP A 149 4.71 11.75 6.47
C ASP A 149 5.31 11.11 5.21
N ILE A 150 4.61 11.19 4.08
CA ILE A 150 5.15 10.81 2.77
C ILE A 150 6.37 11.69 2.44
N LEU A 151 6.24 13.01 2.56
CA LEU A 151 7.31 13.94 2.21
C LEU A 151 8.57 13.75 3.07
N GLN A 152 8.38 13.39 4.35
CA GLN A 152 9.46 13.16 5.29
C GLN A 152 10.06 11.75 5.21
N GLY A 153 9.34 10.77 4.65
CA GLY A 153 9.70 9.35 4.76
C GLY A 153 9.63 8.90 6.21
N THR A 154 8.47 9.08 6.83
CA THR A 154 8.23 8.70 8.23
C THR A 154 8.34 7.17 8.41
N PRO A 155 7.57 6.32 7.69
CA PRO A 155 7.79 4.88 7.70
C PRO A 155 8.83 4.45 6.65
N ASP A 156 9.37 3.24 6.82
CA ASP A 156 10.10 2.55 5.76
C ASP A 156 9.13 2.06 4.67
N VAL A 157 7.96 1.55 5.08
CA VAL A 157 6.90 1.02 4.19
C VAL A 157 5.63 1.84 4.37
N MET A 158 5.21 2.53 3.31
CA MET A 158 3.93 3.25 3.23
C MET A 158 2.88 2.41 2.50
N VAL A 159 1.89 1.93 3.24
CA VAL A 159 0.77 1.13 2.72
C VAL A 159 -0.29 2.02 2.10
N CYS A 160 -0.70 1.73 0.88
CA CYS A 160 -1.75 2.42 0.14
C CYS A 160 -2.40 1.51 -0.92
N ASP A 161 -3.54 1.95 -1.45
CA ASP A 161 -4.17 1.31 -2.60
C ASP A 161 -3.32 1.53 -3.87
N PRO A 162 -3.45 0.65 -4.88
CA PRO A 162 -2.60 0.70 -6.07
C PRO A 162 -2.77 1.97 -6.92
N LEU A 163 -3.94 2.63 -6.91
CA LEU A 163 -4.14 3.85 -7.70
C LEU A 163 -3.44 5.04 -7.03
N THR A 164 -3.60 5.18 -5.70
CA THR A 164 -2.89 6.21 -4.94
C THR A 164 -1.38 6.00 -5.01
N GLY A 165 -0.88 4.77 -4.83
CA GLY A 165 0.55 4.51 -4.96
C GLY A 165 1.08 4.77 -6.36
N ASN A 166 0.30 4.51 -7.42
CA ASN A 166 0.66 4.86 -8.80
C ASN A 166 0.84 6.37 -8.99
N LEU A 167 -0.06 7.16 -8.41
CA LEU A 167 0.02 8.61 -8.42
C LEU A 167 1.27 9.09 -7.66
N LEU A 168 1.51 8.54 -6.46
CA LEU A 168 2.62 8.92 -5.61
C LEU A 168 3.97 8.61 -6.24
N VAL A 169 4.17 7.42 -6.82
CA VAL A 169 5.44 7.08 -7.47
C VAL A 169 5.72 8.02 -8.64
N LYS A 170 4.72 8.37 -9.46
CA LYS A 170 4.87 9.34 -10.56
C LYS A 170 5.23 10.73 -10.07
N LEU A 171 4.53 11.20 -9.04
CA LEU A 171 4.77 12.51 -8.45
C LEU A 171 6.19 12.59 -7.88
N LEU A 172 6.56 11.65 -7.00
CA LEU A 172 7.84 11.64 -6.30
C LEU A 172 9.02 11.36 -7.24
N SER A 173 8.81 10.63 -8.33
CA SER A 173 9.89 10.32 -9.27
C SER A 173 10.14 11.44 -10.29
N SER A 174 9.19 12.36 -10.50
CA SER A 174 9.26 13.40 -11.54
C SER A 174 9.07 14.84 -11.05
N TYR A 175 8.98 15.08 -9.72
CA TYR A 175 8.68 16.42 -9.19
C TYR A 175 9.72 17.48 -9.57
N THR A 176 10.99 17.10 -9.74
CA THR A 176 12.07 18.02 -10.15
C THR A 176 12.12 18.29 -11.65
N THR A 177 11.48 17.45 -12.46
CA THR A 177 11.49 17.56 -13.94
C THR A 177 10.18 18.13 -14.49
N GLY A 178 9.20 18.42 -13.63
CA GLY A 178 7.88 18.89 -14.07
C GLY A 178 7.16 17.89 -14.96
N ARG A 179 7.35 16.59 -14.72
CA ARG A 179 6.77 15.45 -15.49
C ARG A 179 7.40 15.19 -16.87
N SER A 180 8.46 15.90 -17.29
CA SER A 180 9.11 15.59 -18.59
C SER A 180 9.64 14.14 -18.65
N TYR A 181 10.20 13.65 -17.54
CA TYR A 181 10.59 12.25 -17.34
C TYR A 181 10.76 11.97 -15.85
N GLU A 182 10.71 10.71 -15.44
CA GLU A 182 10.98 10.30 -14.06
C GLU A 182 12.50 10.19 -13.85
N ALA A 183 13.05 10.98 -12.92
CA ALA A 183 14.49 11.20 -12.73
C ALA A 183 15.03 10.67 -11.39
N SER A 184 14.18 10.21 -10.49
CA SER A 184 14.57 9.75 -9.14
C SER A 184 13.80 8.49 -8.74
N GLY A 185 14.35 7.73 -7.79
CA GLY A 185 13.75 6.51 -7.28
C GLY A 185 14.17 5.24 -8.04
N TYR A 186 13.42 4.17 -7.79
CA TYR A 186 13.76 2.80 -8.20
C TYR A 186 12.63 2.15 -9.03
N GLY A 187 11.74 2.97 -9.58
CA GLY A 187 10.58 2.53 -10.36
C GLY A 187 9.39 2.07 -9.49
N TYR A 188 8.46 1.39 -10.16
CA TYR A 188 7.24 0.87 -9.59
C TYR A 188 7.52 -0.46 -8.86
N GLY A 189 8.73 -1.02 -9.02
CA GLY A 189 9.21 -2.11 -8.18
C GLY A 189 8.77 -3.51 -8.63
N PRO A 190 9.11 -4.55 -7.85
CA PRO A 190 8.83 -5.94 -8.16
C PRO A 190 7.35 -6.26 -7.96
N GLY A 191 6.79 -7.12 -8.81
CA GLY A 191 5.56 -7.84 -8.46
C GLY A 191 5.82 -8.80 -7.29
N ILE A 192 5.07 -8.62 -6.20
CA ILE A 192 5.13 -9.48 -5.01
C ILE A 192 3.73 -10.06 -4.77
N GLY A 193 3.68 -11.35 -4.47
CA GLY A 193 2.48 -12.08 -4.08
C GLY A 193 2.82 -13.51 -3.66
N GLU A 194 1.88 -14.17 -2.98
CA GLU A 194 2.04 -15.55 -2.51
C GLU A 194 2.24 -16.50 -3.71
N GLY A 195 3.28 -17.34 -3.65
CA GLY A 195 3.59 -18.30 -4.73
C GLY A 195 4.18 -17.68 -6.00
N CYS A 196 4.54 -16.39 -6.01
CA CYS A 196 5.24 -15.79 -7.15
C CYS A 196 6.69 -16.31 -7.21
N GLU A 197 7.12 -16.80 -8.38
CA GLU A 197 8.46 -17.37 -8.61
C GLU A 197 9.30 -16.58 -9.62
N GLN A 198 8.74 -15.51 -10.20
CA GLN A 198 9.39 -14.70 -11.22
C GLN A 198 9.54 -13.25 -10.75
N LEU A 199 10.75 -12.70 -10.90
CA LEU A 199 11.05 -11.34 -10.47
C LEU A 199 10.90 -10.39 -11.66
N VAL A 200 9.75 -9.75 -11.76
CA VAL A 200 9.49 -8.73 -12.79
C VAL A 200 9.31 -7.37 -12.12
N MET A 201 10.15 -6.42 -12.53
CA MET A 201 10.15 -5.03 -12.09
C MET A 201 9.44 -4.16 -13.11
N ILE A 202 8.62 -3.22 -12.63
CA ILE A 202 7.93 -2.26 -13.50
C ILE A 202 8.60 -0.89 -13.48
N ILE A 203 8.77 -0.33 -14.67
CA ILE A 203 9.13 1.07 -14.92
C ILE A 203 8.08 1.73 -15.83
N SER A 204 8.11 3.05 -15.93
CA SER A 204 7.29 3.79 -16.88
C SER A 204 8.02 3.97 -18.21
N ARG A 205 7.28 4.18 -19.29
CA ARG A 205 7.83 4.69 -20.55
C ARG A 205 8.55 6.03 -20.37
N ALA A 206 8.12 6.83 -19.39
CA ALA A 206 8.73 8.11 -19.05
C ALA A 206 9.92 7.97 -18.08
N SER A 207 10.32 6.75 -17.69
CA SER A 207 11.45 6.56 -16.79
C SER A 207 12.78 6.89 -17.48
N GLY A 208 13.51 7.85 -16.92
CA GLY A 208 14.84 8.21 -17.39
C GLY A 208 15.92 7.24 -16.90
N ALA A 209 17.12 7.34 -17.48
CA ALA A 209 18.26 6.50 -17.14
C ALA A 209 18.58 6.42 -15.63
N PRO A 210 18.47 7.49 -14.82
CA PRO A 210 18.70 7.40 -13.37
C PRO A 210 17.72 6.45 -12.66
N LEU A 211 16.42 6.53 -12.99
CA LEU A 211 15.40 5.67 -12.40
C LEU A 211 15.56 4.22 -12.88
N ILE A 212 15.84 4.01 -14.17
CA ILE A 212 16.10 2.67 -14.72
C ILE A 212 17.31 2.04 -14.01
N THR A 213 18.36 2.81 -13.76
CA THR A 213 19.52 2.36 -12.97
C THR A 213 19.11 1.97 -11.55
N GLY A 214 18.22 2.75 -10.92
CA GLY A 214 17.60 2.40 -9.64
C GLY A 214 16.87 1.06 -9.73
N ALA A 215 15.97 0.88 -10.69
CA ALA A 215 15.20 -0.35 -10.86
C ALA A 215 16.10 -1.60 -11.03
N ILE A 216 17.17 -1.50 -11.83
CA ILE A 216 18.16 -2.58 -12.01
C ILE A 216 18.88 -2.90 -10.68
N ARG A 217 19.30 -1.87 -9.92
CA ARG A 217 19.92 -2.06 -8.61
C ARG A 217 18.95 -2.69 -7.60
N TYR A 218 17.69 -2.28 -7.62
CA TYR A 218 16.66 -2.83 -6.76
C TYR A 218 16.40 -4.31 -7.09
N ALA A 219 16.31 -4.67 -8.37
CA ALA A 219 16.24 -6.07 -8.81
C ALA A 219 17.42 -6.90 -8.26
N ALA A 220 18.64 -6.40 -8.42
CA ALA A 220 19.84 -7.08 -7.93
C ALA A 220 19.86 -7.24 -6.39
N GLN A 221 19.33 -6.27 -5.64
CA GLN A 221 19.16 -6.39 -4.18
C GLN A 221 18.15 -7.48 -3.82
N LEU A 222 17.04 -7.57 -4.55
CA LEU A 222 16.00 -8.58 -4.34
C LEU A 222 16.50 -10.00 -4.64
N VAL A 223 17.26 -10.18 -5.73
CA VAL A 223 17.91 -11.45 -6.08
C VAL A 223 18.90 -11.85 -4.98
N ARG A 224 19.80 -10.94 -4.58
CA ARG A 224 20.81 -11.20 -3.54
C ARG A 224 20.17 -11.53 -2.18
N GLY A 225 19.09 -10.83 -1.84
CA GLY A 225 18.31 -11.06 -0.63
C GLY A 225 17.42 -12.29 -0.69
N LYS A 226 17.38 -13.01 -1.83
CA LYS A 226 16.55 -14.19 -2.07
C LYS A 226 15.06 -13.91 -1.81
N VAL A 227 14.50 -12.92 -2.52
CA VAL A 227 13.11 -12.43 -2.35
C VAL A 227 12.08 -13.55 -2.21
N PHE A 228 12.16 -14.63 -3.00
CA PHE A 228 11.21 -15.73 -2.94
C PHE A 228 11.27 -16.51 -1.62
N ALA A 229 12.48 -16.70 -1.06
CA ALA A 229 12.67 -17.36 0.22
C ALA A 229 12.20 -16.48 1.40
N VAL A 230 12.42 -15.17 1.31
CA VAL A 230 11.88 -14.21 2.29
C VAL A 230 10.36 -14.16 2.20
N SER A 231 9.82 -14.05 0.99
CA SER A 231 8.39 -14.07 0.71
C SER A 231 7.70 -15.29 1.33
N ALA A 232 8.21 -16.50 1.05
CA ALA A 232 7.65 -17.73 1.62
C ALA A 232 7.63 -17.71 3.16
N LYS A 233 8.71 -17.24 3.80
CA LYS A 233 8.78 -17.13 5.27
C LYS A 233 7.81 -16.11 5.84
N GLU A 234 7.67 -14.95 5.22
CA GLU A 234 6.74 -13.91 5.70
C GLU A 234 5.28 -14.33 5.52
N PHE A 235 4.93 -15.01 4.42
CA PHE A 235 3.59 -15.57 4.24
C PHE A 235 3.30 -16.72 5.21
N GLU A 236 4.27 -17.58 5.51
CA GLU A 236 4.15 -18.61 6.54
C GLU A 236 3.93 -17.97 7.92
N ALA A 237 4.73 -16.97 8.28
CA ALA A 237 4.59 -16.25 9.55
C ALA A 237 3.24 -15.54 9.67
N ALA A 238 2.79 -14.86 8.60
CA ALA A 238 1.47 -14.23 8.57
C ALA A 238 0.34 -15.29 8.67
N GLY A 239 0.48 -16.40 7.94
CA GLY A 239 -0.46 -17.52 7.99
C GLY A 239 -0.59 -18.11 9.40
N ASN A 240 0.51 -18.31 10.10
CA ASN A 240 0.53 -18.77 11.50
C ASN A 240 -0.14 -17.78 12.46
N ALA A 241 -0.19 -16.49 12.12
CA ALA A 241 -0.89 -15.45 12.87
C ALA A 241 -2.37 -15.27 12.46
N GLY A 242 -2.92 -16.18 11.66
CA GLY A 242 -4.34 -16.18 11.27
C GLY A 242 -4.67 -15.19 10.14
N PHE A 243 -3.72 -14.94 9.22
CA PHE A 243 -3.90 -13.97 8.14
C PHE A 243 -5.16 -14.21 7.30
N LYS A 244 -5.45 -15.46 6.92
CA LYS A 244 -6.60 -15.78 6.06
C LYS A 244 -7.92 -15.62 6.82
N GLU A 245 -7.92 -15.96 8.11
CA GLU A 245 -9.05 -15.86 9.02
C GLU A 245 -9.43 -14.41 9.26
N ILE A 246 -8.45 -13.54 9.56
CA ILE A 246 -8.67 -12.10 9.76
C ILE A 246 -9.32 -11.47 8.51
N LEU A 247 -8.82 -11.82 7.33
CA LEU A 247 -9.37 -11.30 6.06
C LEU A 247 -10.80 -11.82 5.81
N ALA A 248 -11.07 -13.09 6.12
CA ALA A 248 -12.40 -13.69 5.95
C ALA A 248 -13.44 -13.11 6.93
N GLU A 249 -13.08 -12.95 8.20
CA GLU A 249 -13.92 -12.34 9.23
C GLU A 249 -14.33 -10.92 8.84
N ARG A 250 -13.38 -10.12 8.35
CA ARG A 250 -13.65 -8.77 7.89
C ARG A 250 -14.66 -8.76 6.75
N LYS A 251 -14.44 -9.59 5.73
CA LYS A 251 -15.34 -9.67 4.57
C LYS A 251 -16.76 -10.10 4.97
N ALA A 252 -16.89 -10.90 6.02
CA ALA A 252 -18.19 -11.28 6.56
C ALA A 252 -18.86 -10.11 7.31
N ALA A 253 -18.09 -9.27 8.01
CA ALA A 253 -18.57 -8.10 8.72
C ALA A 253 -19.04 -6.94 7.80
N GLU A 254 -18.53 -6.86 6.57
CA GLU A 254 -18.96 -5.88 5.56
C GLU A 254 -20.32 -6.18 4.92
N LYS A 255 -20.93 -7.35 5.18
CA LYS A 255 -22.27 -7.61 4.65
C LYS A 255 -23.27 -6.70 5.36
N PRO A 256 -24.03 -5.86 4.64
CA PRO A 256 -24.99 -4.97 5.27
C PRO A 256 -26.01 -5.80 6.03
N ALA A 257 -26.16 -5.51 7.33
CA ALA A 257 -27.39 -5.81 8.03
C ALA A 257 -28.53 -5.07 7.31
N PRO A 258 -29.75 -5.63 7.24
CA PRO A 258 -30.87 -5.00 6.55
C PRO A 258 -31.03 -3.54 7.01
N GLU A 259 -31.14 -2.62 6.06
CA GLU A 259 -31.37 -1.20 6.32
C GLU A 259 -32.69 -1.04 7.07
N GLU A 260 -32.61 -0.80 8.38
CA GLU A 260 -33.70 -0.16 9.10
C GLU A 260 -33.69 1.33 8.74
N GLU A 261 -34.83 1.84 8.30
CA GLU A 261 -35.02 3.26 8.01
C GLU A 261 -35.01 4.03 9.35
N VAL A 262 -33.83 4.53 9.74
CA VAL A 262 -33.65 5.31 10.97
C VAL A 262 -34.01 6.76 10.68
N THR A 263 -35.00 7.29 11.41
CA THR A 263 -35.37 8.70 11.33
C THR A 263 -34.47 9.55 12.22
N ALA A 264 -34.06 10.71 11.71
CA ALA A 264 -33.23 11.64 12.48
C ALA A 264 -34.01 12.19 13.69
N PRO A 265 -33.43 12.19 14.91
CA PRO A 265 -34.02 12.83 16.09
C PRO A 265 -34.11 14.35 15.91
N PRO A 266 -34.79 15.10 16.81
CA PRO A 266 -34.92 16.55 16.69
C PRO A 266 -33.57 17.24 16.53
N LYS A 267 -33.48 18.16 15.58
CA LYS A 267 -32.23 18.83 15.23
C LYS A 267 -31.64 19.58 16.43
N GLU A 268 -30.40 19.25 16.76
CA GLU A 268 -29.60 19.93 17.77
C GLU A 268 -28.49 20.78 17.11
N VAL A 269 -27.98 21.76 17.85
CA VAL A 269 -26.80 22.51 17.40
C VAL A 269 -25.57 21.65 17.64
N VAL A 270 -24.92 21.22 16.57
CA VAL A 270 -23.69 20.43 16.62
C VAL A 270 -22.48 21.37 16.71
N THR A 271 -21.76 21.31 17.82
CA THR A 271 -20.61 22.19 18.10
C THR A 271 -19.30 21.44 18.21
N GLU A 272 -19.36 20.14 18.48
CA GLU A 272 -18.19 19.27 18.67
C GLU A 272 -18.00 18.35 17.47
N GLN A 273 -16.73 18.00 17.20
CA GLN A 273 -16.35 17.08 16.13
C GLN A 273 -15.74 15.81 16.73
N ILE A 274 -16.27 14.66 16.36
CA ILE A 274 -15.70 13.35 16.65
C ILE A 274 -14.91 12.90 15.40
N PRO A 275 -13.58 13.03 15.41
CA PRO A 275 -12.75 12.51 14.33
C PRO A 275 -12.55 11.00 14.44
N GLY A 276 -12.08 10.40 13.36
CA GLY A 276 -11.64 9.01 13.35
C GLY A 276 -12.66 8.02 12.82
N ILE A 277 -13.77 8.50 12.26
CA ILE A 277 -14.70 7.68 11.48
C ILE A 277 -14.25 7.60 10.01
N GLU A 278 -14.53 6.47 9.38
CA GLU A 278 -14.25 6.23 7.95
C GLU A 278 -15.36 6.79 7.07
N ILE A 279 -15.01 7.19 5.84
CA ILE A 279 -15.98 7.86 4.94
C ILE A 279 -17.14 6.94 4.55
N MET A 280 -16.87 5.64 4.43
CA MET A 280 -17.87 4.63 4.09
C MET A 280 -18.81 4.33 5.28
N ASP A 281 -18.29 4.46 6.51
CA ASP A 281 -19.04 4.22 7.74
C ASP A 281 -19.70 5.49 8.28
N LEU A 282 -19.50 6.64 7.62
CA LEU A 282 -19.91 7.95 8.11
C LEU A 282 -21.42 8.07 8.29
N GLU A 283 -22.17 7.65 7.28
CA GLU A 283 -23.64 7.68 7.31
C GLU A 283 -24.19 6.65 8.31
N ASP A 284 -23.58 5.46 8.42
CA ASP A 284 -24.03 4.43 9.34
C ASP A 284 -23.68 4.74 10.79
N GLY A 285 -22.57 5.42 11.05
CA GLY A 285 -22.23 5.99 12.35
C GLY A 285 -23.20 7.09 12.78
N VAL A 286 -23.61 7.96 11.86
CA VAL A 286 -24.68 8.95 12.10
C VAL A 286 -26.01 8.25 12.42
N LYS A 287 -26.40 7.25 11.63
CA LYS A 287 -27.61 6.46 11.90
C LYS A 287 -27.55 5.71 13.23
N ALA A 288 -26.39 5.20 13.63
CA ALA A 288 -26.22 4.53 14.92
C ALA A 288 -26.48 5.47 16.10
N LEU A 289 -26.05 6.73 15.99
CA LEU A 289 -26.38 7.77 16.98
C LEU A 289 -27.86 8.13 16.96
N TRP A 290 -28.46 8.22 15.77
CA TRP A 290 -29.90 8.48 15.64
C TRP A 290 -30.75 7.37 16.28
N LYS A 291 -30.35 6.10 16.17
CA LYS A 291 -31.03 4.96 16.84
C LYS A 291 -31.07 5.10 18.37
N GLU A 292 -30.05 5.71 18.95
CA GLU A 292 -29.94 5.99 20.39
C GLU A 292 -30.53 7.36 20.77
N GLY A 293 -31.18 8.06 19.83
CA GLY A 293 -31.85 9.34 20.04
C GLY A 293 -30.92 10.55 20.08
N ILE A 294 -29.66 10.42 19.66
CA ILE A 294 -28.69 11.51 19.61
C ILE A 294 -28.67 12.12 18.22
N TYR A 295 -28.90 13.43 18.10
CA TYR A 295 -28.75 14.12 16.83
C TYR A 295 -27.28 14.26 16.46
N ALA A 296 -26.97 13.90 15.22
CA ALA A 296 -25.63 13.97 14.66
C ALA A 296 -25.71 14.32 13.17
N ASP A 297 -24.74 15.10 12.68
CA ASP A 297 -24.54 15.40 11.26
C ASP A 297 -23.21 14.79 10.78
N SER A 298 -23.16 14.35 9.52
CA SER A 298 -21.90 13.97 8.86
C SER A 298 -21.12 15.21 8.41
N GLY A 299 -19.79 15.16 8.52
CA GLY A 299 -18.94 16.29 8.18
C GLY A 299 -17.57 15.89 7.65
N MET A 300 -16.88 16.86 7.06
CA MET A 300 -15.52 16.71 6.53
C MET A 300 -14.58 17.64 7.30
N GLY A 301 -13.82 17.08 8.25
CA GLY A 301 -12.85 17.83 9.02
C GLY A 301 -11.51 17.98 8.30
N CYS A 302 -10.61 18.80 8.84
CA CYS A 302 -9.23 18.98 8.33
C CYS A 302 -8.38 17.68 8.37
N THR A 303 -8.91 16.63 9.01
CA THR A 303 -8.21 15.39 9.34
C THR A 303 -8.79 14.14 8.68
N GLY A 304 -9.91 14.27 7.97
CA GLY A 304 -10.70 13.13 7.53
C GLY A 304 -12.16 13.28 7.99
N PRO A 305 -13.00 12.29 7.68
CA PRO A 305 -14.43 12.34 8.00
C PRO A 305 -14.64 12.53 9.50
N VAL A 306 -15.66 13.30 9.87
CA VAL A 306 -16.01 13.60 11.26
C VAL A 306 -17.51 13.47 11.46
N ILE A 307 -17.92 13.00 12.64
CA ILE A 307 -19.31 13.14 13.09
C ILE A 307 -19.42 14.40 13.95
N LEU A 308 -20.41 15.23 13.64
CA LEU A 308 -20.72 16.44 14.39
C LEU A 308 -21.83 16.15 15.40
N VAL A 309 -21.62 16.47 16.68
CA VAL A 309 -22.60 16.28 17.77
C VAL A 309 -22.67 17.52 18.66
N SER A 310 -23.71 17.60 19.51
CA SER A 310 -23.78 18.59 20.59
C SER A 310 -22.78 18.28 21.70
N ASP A 311 -22.35 19.32 22.41
CA ASP A 311 -21.43 19.24 23.55
C ASP A 311 -21.93 18.27 24.65
N VAL A 312 -23.23 18.31 24.95
CA VAL A 312 -23.87 17.45 25.97
C VAL A 312 -23.81 15.96 25.59
N ASN A 313 -23.81 15.65 24.30
CA ASN A 313 -23.86 14.28 23.79
C ASN A 313 -22.49 13.71 23.41
N MET A 314 -21.42 14.51 23.48
CA MET A 314 -20.07 14.13 23.04
C MET A 314 -19.56 12.80 23.62
N GLU A 315 -19.59 12.64 24.96
CA GLU A 315 -19.06 11.44 25.61
C GLU A 315 -19.92 10.20 25.33
N LYS A 316 -21.25 10.35 25.32
CA LYS A 316 -22.17 9.26 24.97
C LYS A 316 -22.01 8.83 23.52
N ALA A 317 -21.89 9.78 22.61
CA ALA A 317 -21.70 9.52 21.19
C ALA A 317 -20.39 8.76 20.94
N LYS A 318 -19.29 9.16 21.59
CA LYS A 318 -18.03 8.41 21.52
C LYS A 318 -18.20 6.96 22.01
N ASP A 319 -18.84 6.75 23.15
CA ASP A 319 -19.05 5.40 23.68
C ASP A 319 -19.88 4.51 22.75
N ILE A 320 -20.93 5.07 22.13
CA ILE A 320 -21.77 4.36 21.16
C ILE A 320 -20.95 4.00 19.92
N LEU A 321 -20.24 4.96 19.35
CA LEU A 321 -19.41 4.74 18.16
C LEU A 321 -18.27 3.76 18.42
N LYS A 322 -17.66 3.77 19.61
CA LYS A 322 -16.66 2.78 20.03
C LYS A 322 -17.25 1.39 20.15
N LYS A 323 -18.40 1.25 20.80
CA LYS A 323 -19.09 -0.04 20.95
C LYS A 323 -19.53 -0.62 19.61
N ALA A 324 -19.95 0.24 18.68
CA ALA A 324 -20.31 -0.14 17.33
C ALA A 324 -19.08 -0.42 16.43
N GLY A 325 -17.86 -0.14 16.90
CA GLY A 325 -16.62 -0.39 16.17
C GLY A 325 -16.29 0.67 15.11
N TYR A 326 -16.97 1.82 15.11
CA TYR A 326 -16.74 2.90 14.14
C TYR A 326 -15.54 3.79 14.49
N ILE A 327 -15.18 3.89 15.78
CA ILE A 327 -14.02 4.65 16.27
C ILE A 327 -13.32 3.89 17.42
N ASN A 328 -12.06 4.24 17.73
CA ASN A 328 -11.27 3.63 18.82
C ASN A 328 -11.41 4.36 20.16
#